data_AF-A6HAL6-F1
#
_entry.id   AF-A6HAL6-F1
#
_cell.length_a   1.000
_cell.length_b   1.000
_cell.length_c   1.000
_cell.angle_alpha   90.00
_cell.angle_beta   90.00
_cell.angle_gamma   90.00
#
_symmetry.space_group_name_H-M   'P 1'
#
loop_
_entity.id
_entity.type
_entity.pdbx_description
1 polymer ?
#
loop_
_entity_poly.entity_id
_entity_poly.type
_entity_poly.pdbx_seq_one_letter_code
_entity_poly.pdbx_strand_id
1 'polypeptide(L)' 'MAPDAAPASCCVPARLSPISILYIDAANNVVYKQYEDMVVEACGCR' A
#
# COMPACT_ATOMS: atom_id res chain seq x y z
N MET A 1 -25.77 15.28 -16.86
CA MET A 1 -24.43 14.68 -16.84
C MET A 1 -24.21 13.93 -18.13
N ALA A 2 -23.19 14.28 -18.92
CA ALA A 2 -22.79 13.46 -20.07
C ALA A 2 -21.98 12.26 -19.55
N PRO A 3 -22.33 11.01 -19.94
CA PRO A 3 -21.64 9.80 -19.49
C PRO A 3 -20.17 9.72 -19.93
N ASP A 4 -19.76 10.52 -20.91
CA ASP A 4 -18.41 10.47 -21.52
C ASP A 4 -17.37 11.36 -20.84
N ALA A 5 -17.73 12.04 -19.73
CA ALA A 5 -16.84 12.92 -18.99
C ALA A 5 -16.14 12.22 -17.80
N ALA A 6 -16.39 10.92 -17.59
CA ALA A 6 -15.72 10.16 -16.53
C ALA A 6 -14.28 9.79 -16.96
N PRO A 7 -13.28 9.91 -16.07
CA PRO A 7 -11.93 9.46 -16.37
C PRO A 7 -11.90 7.95 -16.59
N ALA A 8 -10.96 7.49 -17.44
CA ALA A 8 -10.72 6.07 -17.64
C ALA A 8 -10.29 5.39 -16.34
N SER A 9 -10.73 4.14 -16.14
CA SER A 9 -10.32 3.37 -14.96
C SER A 9 -8.81 3.13 -14.93
N CYS A 10 -8.19 3.22 -13.76
CA CYS A 10 -6.75 3.00 -13.57
C CYS A 10 -6.47 1.69 -12.82
N CYS A 11 -5.35 1.05 -13.14
CA CYS A 11 -4.87 -0.12 -12.41
C CYS A 11 -4.26 0.33 -11.07
N VAL A 12 -4.88 -0.07 -9.97
CA VAL A 12 -4.48 0.28 -8.60
C VAL A 12 -4.37 -0.98 -7.73
N PRO A 13 -3.57 -0.97 -6.65
CA PRO A 13 -3.55 -2.06 -5.68
C PRO A 13 -4.96 -2.33 -5.13
N ALA A 14 -5.39 -3.58 -5.19
CA ALA A 14 -6.69 -4.04 -4.70
C ALA A 14 -6.56 -4.87 -3.42
N ARG A 15 -5.41 -5.53 -3.21
CA ARG A 15 -5.06 -6.19 -1.94
C ARG A 15 -3.61 -5.92 -1.61
N LEU A 16 -3.37 -5.59 -0.34
CA LEU A 16 -2.04 -5.42 0.21
C LEU A 16 -1.86 -6.27 1.46
N SER A 17 -0.61 -6.63 1.75
CA SER A 17 -0.22 -7.36 2.96
C SER A 17 0.90 -6.68 3.72
N PRO A 18 1.02 -6.99 5.03
CA PRO A 18 2.01 -6.38 5.90
C PRO A 18 3.41 -6.97 5.74
N ILE A 19 4.40 -6.21 6.20
CA ILE A 19 5.76 -6.70 6.45
C ILE A 19 6.20 -6.39 7.87
N SER A 20 7.05 -7.26 8.43
CA SER A 20 7.68 -7.05 9.73
C SER A 20 9.12 -6.60 9.55
N ILE A 21 9.49 -5.49 10.18
CA ILE A 21 10.83 -4.89 10.10
C ILE A 21 11.44 -4.84 11.51
N LEU A 22 12.69 -5.29 11.60
CA LEU A 22 13.56 -5.06 12.76
C LEU A 22 14.61 -4.03 12.36
N TYR A 23 14.70 -2.91 13.07
CA TYR A 23 15.66 -1.84 12.77
C TYR A 23 16.09 -1.08 14.02
N ILE A 24 17.11 -0.23 13.89
CA ILE A 24 17.55 0.70 14.93
C ILE A 24 17.00 2.09 14.60
N ASP A 25 16.28 2.71 15.54
CA ASP A 25 15.69 4.04 15.34
C ASP A 25 16.70 5.18 15.59
N ALA A 26 16.27 6.43 15.39
CA ALA A 26 17.11 7.61 15.58
C ALA A 26 17.55 7.84 17.05
N ALA A 27 16.89 7.19 18.00
CA ALA A 27 17.23 7.22 19.42
C ALA A 27 18.09 6.00 19.85
N ASN A 28 18.61 5.23 18.88
CA ASN A 28 19.40 4.00 19.08
C ASN A 28 18.65 2.86 19.79
N ASN A 29 17.31 2.83 19.70
CA ASN A 29 16.53 1.70 20.20
C ASN A 29 16.42 0.61 19.13
N VAL A 30 16.42 -0.65 19.56
CA VAL A 30 16.05 -1.78 18.70
C VAL A 30 14.53 -1.86 18.63
N VAL A 31 13.97 -1.68 17.44
CA VAL A 31 12.53 -1.61 17.21
C VAL A 31 12.10 -2.74 16.28
N TYR A 32 11.14 -3.54 16.73
CA TYR A 32 10.38 -4.46 15.88
C TYR A 32 9.03 -3.83 15.56
N LYS A 33 8.71 -3.68 14.27
CA LYS A 33 7.46 -3.05 13.84
C LYS A 33 6.87 -3.75 12.63
N GLN A 34 5.56 -3.96 12.69
CA GLN A 34 4.76 -4.41 11.56
C GLN A 34 4.18 -3.21 10.82
N TYR A 35 4.44 -3.14 9.51
CA TYR A 35 3.95 -2.11 8.62
C TYR A 35 2.90 -2.73 7.70
N GLU A 36 1.65 -2.29 7.88
CA GLU A 36 0.52 -2.67 7.03
C GLU A 36 0.65 -2.03 5.64
N ASP A 37 -0.02 -2.63 4.66
CA ASP A 37 -0.14 -2.11 3.28
C ASP A 37 1.19 -1.88 2.53
N MET A 38 2.23 -2.66 2.86
CA MET A 38 3.57 -2.48 2.27
C MET A 38 3.84 -3.37 1.04
N VAL A 39 3.13 -4.48 0.88
CA VAL A 39 3.29 -5.41 -0.24
C VAL A 39 2.00 -5.49 -1.04
N VAL A 40 2.07 -5.30 -2.36
CA VAL A 40 0.92 -5.48 -3.24
C VAL A 40 0.74 -6.96 -3.57
N GLU A 41 -0.39 -7.55 -3.18
CA GLU A 41 -0.74 -8.94 -3.50
C GLU A 41 -1.54 -9.06 -4.79
N ALA A 42 -2.37 -8.06 -5.09
CA ALA A 42 -3.19 -8.03 -6.29
C ALA A 42 -3.53 -6.60 -6.70
N CYS A 43 -3.68 -6.38 -8.01
CA CYS A 43 -4.17 -5.13 -8.58
C CYS A 43 -5.59 -5.30 -9.17
N GLY A 44 -6.31 -4.20 -9.32
CA GLY A 44 -7.61 -4.14 -9.99
C GLY A 44 -7.83 -2.79 -10.66
N CYS A 45 -8.80 -2.71 -11.58
CA CYS A 45 -9.18 -1.46 -12.22
C CYS A 45 -10.22 -0.71 -11.38
N ARG A 46 -10.01 0.58 -11.11
CA ARG A 46 -10.94 1.48 -10.42
C ARG A 46 -11.20 2.74 -11.22
#